data_AF-F4SE66-F1
#
_entry.id   AF-F4SE66-F1
#
_cell.length_a   1.000
_cell.length_b   1.000
_cell.length_c   1.000
_cell.angle_alpha   90.00
_cell.angle_beta   90.00
_cell.angle_gamma   90.00
#
_symmetry.space_group_name_H-M   'P 1'
#
loop_
_entity.id
_entity.type
_entity.pdbx_description
1 polymer ?
#
loop_
_entity_poly.entity_id
_entity_poly.type
_entity_poly.pdbx_seq_one_letter_code
_entity_poly.pdbx_strand_id
1 'polypeptide(L)'
;MNNSISEEWLHHFSVTLPFLVLIILTLLSYPTGGVHLLPTLHLSLLGLLASHVIARYPTDLLKVWVGRLRPDFFSRCSYSVTTNTCIAHHSNFKLIEKGMKSFPSGHSAEAFSGLGFLALWIAGRNGAFAFGGDRLRGSGPLESRLLKGLVAVVWLVLATWIAVTRLQDNLHHSTDVLAGGFIGISSALIAYLLY
;
A
#
# COMPACT_ATOMS: atom_id res chain seq x y z
N MET A 1 -22.62 9.06 -2.67
CA MET A 1 -21.58 9.09 -3.72
C MET A 1 -20.44 8.23 -3.19
N ASN A 2 -19.97 7.24 -3.96
CA ASN A 2 -18.94 6.32 -3.50
C ASN A 2 -17.58 6.96 -3.80
N ASN A 3 -16.98 7.62 -2.82
CA ASN A 3 -15.70 8.33 -2.99
C ASN A 3 -14.49 7.39 -2.83
N SER A 4 -14.79 6.12 -2.61
CA SER A 4 -13.82 5.06 -2.41
C SER A 4 -13.10 4.75 -3.72
N ILE A 5 -11.78 4.80 -3.70
CA ILE A 5 -10.91 4.19 -4.71
C ILE A 5 -11.31 2.73 -4.97
N SER A 6 -11.48 2.38 -6.25
CA SER A 6 -11.81 1.02 -6.67
C SER A 6 -10.57 0.11 -6.62
N GLU A 7 -10.80 -1.20 -6.71
CA GLU A 7 -9.71 -2.19 -6.75
C GLU A 7 -8.80 -1.98 -7.98
N GLU A 8 -9.35 -1.54 -9.11
CA GLU A 8 -8.57 -1.20 -10.32
C GLU A 8 -7.66 0.01 -10.10
N TRP A 9 -8.20 1.10 -9.55
CA TRP A 9 -7.40 2.29 -9.24
C TRP A 9 -6.34 2.02 -8.18
N LEU A 10 -6.66 1.19 -7.17
CA LEU A 10 -5.69 0.74 -6.18
C LEU A 10 -4.49 0.06 -6.86
N HIS A 11 -4.73 -0.89 -7.76
CA HIS A 11 -3.66 -1.57 -8.50
C HIS A 11 -2.80 -0.58 -9.31
N HIS A 12 -3.43 0.41 -9.95
CA HIS A 12 -2.68 1.44 -10.66
C HIS A 12 -1.78 2.27 -9.74
N PHE A 13 -2.28 2.68 -8.56
CA PHE A 13 -1.49 3.45 -7.60
C PHE A 13 -0.40 2.62 -6.90
N SER A 14 -0.66 1.36 -6.57
CA SER A 14 0.23 0.53 -5.74
C SER A 14 1.19 -0.34 -6.54
N VAL A 15 0.88 -0.65 -7.81
CA VAL A 15 1.71 -1.52 -8.67
C VAL A 15 2.20 -0.75 -9.90
N THR A 16 1.28 -0.30 -10.75
CA THR A 16 1.65 0.28 -12.05
C THR A 16 2.49 1.54 -11.90
N LEU A 17 2.08 2.45 -11.02
CA LEU A 17 2.78 3.70 -10.78
C LEU A 17 4.18 3.45 -10.20
N PRO A 18 4.37 2.68 -9.10
CA PRO A 18 5.70 2.31 -8.62
C PRO A 18 6.57 1.61 -9.65
N PHE A 19 6.01 0.68 -10.43
CA PHE A 19 6.73 -0.01 -11.49
C PHE A 19 7.33 0.97 -12.51
N LEU A 20 6.52 1.90 -13.03
CA LEU A 20 6.96 2.90 -13.99
C LEU A 20 7.99 3.87 -13.37
N VAL A 21 7.74 4.32 -12.14
CA VAL A 21 8.64 5.25 -11.44
C VAL A 21 10.01 4.59 -11.18
N LEU A 22 10.06 3.33 -10.76
CA LEU A 22 11.32 2.59 -10.57
C LEU A 22 12.11 2.48 -11.88
N ILE A 23 11.43 2.17 -12.99
CA ILE A 23 12.06 2.10 -14.31
C ILE A 23 12.64 3.47 -14.70
N ILE A 24 11.84 4.52 -14.62
CA ILE A 24 12.25 5.88 -15.01
C ILE A 24 13.43 6.33 -14.14
N LEU A 25 13.35 6.20 -12.82
CA LEU A 25 14.42 6.64 -11.92
C LEU A 25 15.72 5.85 -12.14
N THR A 26 15.63 4.55 -12.43
CA THR A 26 16.82 3.75 -12.71
C THR A 26 17.44 4.11 -14.06
N LEU A 27 16.62 4.37 -15.10
CA LEU A 27 17.10 4.86 -16.40
C LEU A 27 17.76 6.24 -16.29
N LEU A 28 17.20 7.16 -15.49
CA LEU A 28 17.79 8.48 -15.24
C LEU A 28 19.10 8.38 -14.45
N SER A 29 19.26 7.36 -13.59
CA SER A 29 20.46 7.16 -12.79
C SER A 29 21.57 6.43 -13.56
N TYR A 30 21.25 5.73 -14.65
CA TYR A 30 22.21 4.92 -15.42
C TYR A 30 23.40 5.72 -16.00
N PRO A 31 23.22 6.91 -16.63
CA PRO A 31 24.31 7.65 -17.25
C PRO A 31 25.36 8.17 -16.26
N THR A 32 25.02 8.24 -14.96
CA THR A 32 25.89 8.79 -13.91
C THR A 32 27.02 7.85 -13.44
N GLY A 33 27.20 6.69 -14.10
CA GLY A 33 28.44 5.90 -13.99
C GLY A 33 28.60 5.06 -12.72
N GLY A 34 27.52 4.83 -11.94
CA GLY A 34 27.58 4.06 -10.68
C GLY A 34 26.48 3.02 -10.51
N VAL A 35 25.75 2.68 -11.58
CA VAL A 35 24.58 1.79 -11.52
C VAL A 35 24.62 0.79 -12.66
N HIS A 36 24.63 -0.50 -12.34
CA HIS A 36 24.39 -1.53 -13.33
C HIS A 36 22.87 -1.58 -13.61
N LEU A 37 22.46 -1.11 -14.79
CA LEU A 37 21.05 -0.96 -15.16
C LEU A 37 20.24 -2.24 -14.94
N LEU A 38 20.69 -3.35 -15.50
CA LEU A 38 19.93 -4.59 -15.52
C LEU A 38 19.77 -5.24 -14.12
N PRO A 39 20.85 -5.42 -13.33
CA PRO A 39 20.72 -5.94 -11.96
C PRO A 39 19.90 -5.03 -11.05
N THR A 40 20.08 -3.71 -11.14
CA THR A 40 19.32 -2.76 -10.31
C THR A 40 17.83 -2.79 -10.65
N LEU A 41 17.47 -2.77 -11.94
CA LEU A 41 16.07 -2.91 -12.35
C LEU A 41 15.48 -4.24 -11.88
N HIS A 42 16.20 -5.35 -12.10
CA HIS A 42 15.74 -6.67 -11.72
C HIS A 42 15.42 -6.76 -10.22
N LEU A 43 16.35 -6.34 -9.36
CA LEU A 43 16.17 -6.38 -7.91
C LEU A 43 15.05 -5.43 -7.45
N SER A 44 14.99 -4.22 -8.01
CA SER A 44 13.96 -3.24 -7.65
C SER A 44 12.55 -3.72 -7.99
N LEU A 45 12.38 -4.34 -9.17
CA LEU A 45 11.09 -4.89 -9.60
C LEU A 45 10.73 -6.15 -8.82
N LEU A 46 11.71 -7.01 -8.54
CA LEU A 46 11.49 -8.21 -7.73
C LEU A 46 11.11 -7.84 -6.29
N GLY A 47 11.75 -6.83 -5.71
CA GLY A 47 11.39 -6.30 -4.39
C GLY A 47 9.98 -5.72 -4.34
N LEU A 48 9.55 -4.95 -5.37
CA LEU A 48 8.19 -4.43 -5.45
C LEU A 48 7.15 -5.57 -5.46
N LEU A 49 7.37 -6.58 -6.30
CA LEU A 49 6.46 -7.74 -6.39
C LEU A 49 6.46 -8.56 -5.10
N ALA A 50 7.64 -8.80 -4.51
CA ALA A 50 7.77 -9.50 -3.24
C ALA A 50 7.01 -8.77 -2.11
N SER A 51 7.09 -7.43 -2.05
CA SER A 51 6.33 -6.63 -1.09
C SER A 51 4.82 -6.86 -1.24
N HIS A 52 4.29 -6.90 -2.46
CA HIS A 52 2.87 -7.19 -2.66
C HIS A 52 2.48 -8.58 -2.20
N VAL A 53 3.26 -9.60 -2.54
CA VAL A 53 2.97 -10.99 -2.14
C VAL A 53 3.01 -11.15 -0.61
N ILE A 54 4.04 -10.61 0.03
CA ILE A 54 4.23 -10.68 1.49
C ILE A 54 3.11 -9.94 2.23
N ALA A 55 2.56 -8.85 1.67
CA ALA A 55 1.43 -8.13 2.27
C ALA A 55 0.08 -8.81 2.01
N ARG A 56 -0.14 -9.31 0.79
CA ARG A 56 -1.43 -9.85 0.34
C ARG A 56 -1.79 -11.15 1.05
N TYR A 57 -0.84 -12.07 1.16
CA TYR A 57 -1.08 -13.38 1.76
C TYR A 57 -1.62 -13.31 3.21
N PRO A 58 -0.94 -12.64 4.17
CA PRO A 58 -1.46 -12.54 5.54
C PRO A 58 -2.76 -11.73 5.62
N THR A 59 -2.93 -10.71 4.76
CA THR A 59 -4.16 -9.92 4.71
C THR A 59 -5.37 -10.77 4.34
N ASP A 60 -5.27 -11.57 3.28
CA ASP A 60 -6.38 -12.40 2.81
C ASP A 60 -6.67 -13.55 3.78
N LEU A 61 -5.62 -14.12 4.40
CA LEU A 61 -5.76 -15.14 5.44
C LEU A 61 -6.53 -14.60 6.66
N LEU A 62 -6.09 -13.46 7.20
CA LEU A 62 -6.71 -12.83 8.37
C LEU A 62 -8.15 -12.38 8.09
N LYS A 63 -8.47 -11.98 6.85
CA LYS A 63 -9.84 -11.68 6.44
C LYS A 63 -10.79 -12.84 6.62
N VAL A 64 -10.35 -14.04 6.27
CA VAL A 64 -11.15 -15.26 6.42
C VAL A 64 -11.20 -15.70 7.88
N TRP A 65 -10.08 -15.63 8.60
CA TRP A 65 -10.00 -16.10 9.99
C TRP A 65 -10.76 -15.23 10.98
N VAL A 66 -10.66 -13.91 10.84
CA VAL A 66 -11.30 -12.97 11.79
C VAL A 66 -12.78 -12.79 11.48
N GLY A 67 -13.18 -12.77 10.20
CA GLY A 67 -14.60 -12.69 9.81
C GLY A 67 -15.33 -11.45 10.33
N ARG A 68 -14.60 -10.37 10.64
CA ARG A 68 -15.18 -9.15 11.24
C ARG A 68 -16.16 -8.48 10.28
N LEU A 69 -17.34 -8.15 10.78
CA LEU A 69 -18.35 -7.37 10.06
C LEU A 69 -17.89 -5.94 9.78
N ARG A 70 -18.20 -5.43 8.59
CA ARG A 70 -17.98 -4.02 8.23
C ARG A 70 -18.99 -3.10 8.90
N PRO A 71 -18.67 -1.81 9.08
CA PRO A 71 -19.63 -0.83 9.61
C PRO A 71 -20.91 -0.74 8.76
N ASP A 72 -20.81 -0.93 7.45
CA ASP A 72 -21.93 -0.93 6.51
C ASP A 72 -22.65 -2.29 6.36
N PHE A 73 -22.39 -3.26 7.24
CA PHE A 73 -22.97 -4.60 7.10
C PHE A 73 -24.51 -4.60 7.14
N PHE A 74 -25.12 -3.83 8.04
CA PHE A 74 -26.59 -3.79 8.19
C PHE A 74 -27.30 -3.19 6.98
N SER A 75 -26.65 -2.25 6.27
CA SER A 75 -27.20 -1.70 5.04
C SER A 75 -27.12 -2.73 3.89
N ARG A 76 -26.04 -3.52 3.84
CA ARG A 76 -25.89 -4.62 2.87
C ARG A 76 -26.93 -5.73 3.07
N CYS A 77 -27.28 -6.04 4.31
CA CYS A 77 -28.18 -7.15 4.62
C CYS A 77 -29.67 -6.75 4.68
N SER A 78 -30.00 -5.47 4.48
CA SER A 78 -31.36 -4.92 4.66
C SER A 78 -31.95 -5.32 6.02
N TYR A 79 -31.28 -4.89 7.08
CA TYR A 79 -31.68 -5.21 8.46
C TYR A 79 -33.04 -4.61 8.82
N SER A 80 -33.93 -5.44 9.36
CA SER A 80 -35.25 -5.05 9.87
C SER A 80 -35.22 -4.95 11.39
N VAL A 81 -35.50 -3.75 11.91
CA VAL A 81 -35.55 -3.49 13.36
C VAL A 81 -36.71 -4.24 14.02
N THR A 82 -37.83 -4.40 13.30
CA THR A 82 -39.04 -5.06 13.83
C THR A 82 -38.83 -6.55 14.08
N THR A 83 -38.11 -7.23 13.19
CA THR A 83 -37.88 -8.67 13.27
C THR A 83 -36.51 -9.02 13.83
N ASN A 84 -35.64 -8.02 14.05
CA ASN A 84 -34.24 -8.18 14.45
C ASN A 84 -33.47 -9.13 13.51
N THR A 85 -33.78 -9.12 12.21
CA THR A 85 -33.22 -10.04 11.21
C THR A 85 -32.82 -9.32 9.92
N CYS A 86 -31.83 -9.87 9.22
CA CYS A 86 -31.45 -9.45 7.87
C CYS A 86 -32.37 -10.10 6.83
N ILE A 87 -33.04 -9.30 6.00
CA ILE A 87 -34.00 -9.78 4.99
C ILE A 87 -33.28 -10.37 3.77
N ALA A 88 -32.10 -9.83 3.42
CA ALA A 88 -31.42 -10.10 2.15
C ALA A 88 -30.60 -11.42 2.12
N HIS A 89 -30.76 -12.31 3.09
CA HIS A 89 -29.89 -13.48 3.27
C HIS A 89 -29.87 -14.45 2.06
N HIS A 90 -30.87 -14.40 1.18
CA HIS A 90 -31.03 -15.33 0.06
C HIS A 90 -30.72 -14.76 -1.34
N SER A 91 -30.63 -13.44 -1.53
CA SER A 91 -30.55 -12.85 -2.88
C SER A 91 -29.13 -12.49 -3.34
N ASN A 92 -28.18 -12.21 -2.44
CA ASN A 92 -26.83 -11.82 -2.83
C ASN A 92 -25.74 -12.24 -1.83
N PHE A 93 -25.42 -13.54 -1.81
CA PHE A 93 -24.42 -14.13 -0.91
C PHE A 93 -23.04 -13.44 -0.99
N LYS A 94 -22.58 -13.09 -2.20
CA LYS A 94 -21.29 -12.42 -2.40
C LYS A 94 -21.23 -11.04 -1.72
N LEU A 95 -22.34 -10.31 -1.72
CA LEU A 95 -22.41 -9.00 -1.07
C LEU A 95 -22.28 -9.11 0.45
N ILE A 96 -22.95 -10.11 1.04
CA ILE A 96 -22.91 -10.42 2.47
C ILE A 96 -21.52 -10.90 2.87
N GLU A 97 -20.94 -11.84 2.12
CA GLU A 97 -19.58 -12.35 2.36
C GLU A 97 -18.54 -11.22 2.33
N LYS A 98 -18.64 -10.27 1.38
CA LYS A 98 -17.76 -9.08 1.34
C LYS A 98 -17.93 -8.21 2.60
N GLY A 99 -19.16 -8.13 3.13
CA GLY A 99 -19.50 -7.46 4.38
C GLY A 99 -18.91 -8.12 5.63
N MET A 100 -18.59 -9.41 5.58
CA MET A 100 -17.97 -10.17 6.69
C MET A 100 -16.43 -10.16 6.66
N LYS A 101 -15.81 -9.49 5.68
CA LYS A 101 -14.35 -9.46 5.49
C LYS A 101 -13.77 -8.06 5.75
N SER A 102 -14.06 -7.49 6.93
CA SER A 102 -13.58 -6.15 7.31
C SER A 102 -12.10 -6.14 7.71
N PHE A 103 -11.69 -6.99 8.66
CA PHE A 103 -10.33 -6.94 9.22
C PHE A 103 -9.38 -7.91 8.49
N PRO A 104 -8.13 -7.52 8.18
CA PRO A 104 -7.61 -6.16 8.08
C PRO A 104 -8.01 -5.51 6.73
N SER A 105 -7.75 -4.21 6.58
CA SER A 105 -8.03 -3.50 5.32
C SER A 105 -7.01 -3.86 4.24
N GLY A 106 -7.47 -4.54 3.18
CA GLY A 106 -6.62 -4.90 2.05
C GLY A 106 -6.17 -3.70 1.22
N HIS A 107 -7.02 -2.68 1.05
CA HIS A 107 -6.62 -1.45 0.37
C HIS A 107 -5.49 -0.73 1.10
N SER A 108 -5.56 -0.71 2.43
CA SER A 108 -4.47 -0.14 3.24
C SER A 108 -3.20 -0.97 3.10
N ALA A 109 -3.28 -2.30 3.27
CA ALA A 109 -2.10 -3.16 3.14
C ALA A 109 -1.41 -3.05 1.79
N GLU A 110 -2.18 -3.06 0.70
CA GLU A 110 -1.66 -3.02 -0.67
C GLU A 110 -1.14 -1.63 -1.06
N ALA A 111 -1.78 -0.55 -0.58
CA ALA A 111 -1.27 0.80 -0.79
C ALA A 111 0.08 0.99 -0.08
N PHE A 112 0.18 0.59 1.19
CA PHE A 112 1.40 0.74 1.98
C PHE A 112 2.52 -0.24 1.57
N SER A 113 2.22 -1.41 1.00
CA SER A 113 3.26 -2.31 0.45
C SER A 113 3.93 -1.70 -0.78
N GLY A 114 3.14 -1.32 -1.78
CA GLY A 114 3.67 -0.79 -3.05
C GLY A 114 4.30 0.59 -2.93
N LEU A 115 3.55 1.56 -2.39
CA LEU A 115 4.02 2.93 -2.24
C LEU A 115 5.05 3.07 -1.10
N GLY A 116 4.96 2.24 -0.07
CA GLY A 116 5.97 2.17 0.98
C GLY A 116 7.29 1.61 0.46
N PHE A 117 7.25 0.55 -0.36
CA PHE A 117 8.47 0.04 -1.01
C PHE A 117 9.10 1.10 -1.90
N LEU A 118 8.31 1.80 -2.71
CA LEU A 118 8.80 2.92 -3.53
C LEU A 118 9.43 4.04 -2.68
N ALA A 119 8.79 4.42 -1.57
CA ALA A 119 9.31 5.41 -0.64
C ALA A 119 10.68 4.99 -0.07
N LEU A 120 10.79 3.73 0.39
CA LEU A 120 12.03 3.17 0.92
C LEU A 120 13.13 3.10 -0.15
N TRP A 121 12.78 2.65 -1.36
CA TRP A 121 13.72 2.57 -2.48
C TRP A 121 14.31 3.95 -2.82
N ILE A 122 13.45 4.97 -2.96
CA ILE A 122 13.87 6.35 -3.24
C ILE A 122 14.72 6.89 -2.08
N ALA A 123 14.28 6.72 -0.84
CA ALA A 123 15.02 7.19 0.33
C ALA A 123 16.39 6.52 0.46
N GLY A 124 16.48 5.23 0.16
CA GLY A 124 17.72 4.46 0.11
C GLY A 124 18.67 4.97 -0.97
N ARG A 125 18.17 5.17 -2.19
CA ARG A 125 18.98 5.64 -3.32
C ARG A 125 19.52 7.05 -3.14
N ASN A 126 18.72 7.92 -2.52
CA ASN A 126 19.06 9.33 -2.34
C ASN A 126 19.96 9.56 -1.11
N GLY A 127 20.16 8.53 -0.29
CA GLY A 127 20.89 8.60 0.97
C GLY A 127 20.12 9.32 2.08
N ALA A 128 18.79 9.38 2.02
CA ALA A 128 17.97 10.06 3.03
C ALA A 128 18.14 9.45 4.43
N PHE A 129 18.44 8.15 4.51
CA PHE A 129 18.67 7.41 5.77
C PHE A 129 20.13 7.28 6.19
N ALA A 130 21.09 7.91 5.48
CA ALA A 130 22.51 7.80 5.81
C ALA A 130 22.88 8.67 7.03
N PHE A 131 22.76 8.11 8.24
CA PHE A 131 23.29 8.68 9.47
C PHE A 131 24.81 8.44 9.55
N GLY A 132 25.61 9.24 8.84
CA GLY A 132 27.05 9.33 9.11
C GLY A 132 28.03 8.91 8.00
N GLY A 133 27.73 9.12 6.72
CA GLY A 133 28.73 8.89 5.67
C GLY A 133 28.52 9.74 4.41
N ASP A 134 29.57 10.44 4.00
CA ASP A 134 29.69 11.19 2.74
C ASP A 134 29.75 10.26 1.51
N ARG A 135 28.69 9.49 1.26
CA ARG A 135 28.65 8.59 0.09
C ARG A 135 27.37 8.79 -0.71
N LEU A 136 27.32 9.97 -1.34
CA LEU A 136 26.68 10.33 -2.62
C LEU A 136 26.47 11.85 -2.61
N ARG A 137 27.59 12.57 -2.70
CA ARG A 137 27.65 14.02 -2.86
C ARG A 137 27.30 14.32 -4.33
N GLY A 138 26.03 14.19 -4.67
CA GLY A 138 25.51 14.71 -5.94
C GLY A 138 25.27 16.20 -5.80
N SER A 139 26.10 17.02 -6.44
CA SER A 139 25.89 18.45 -6.64
C SER A 139 24.71 18.63 -7.62
N GLY A 140 23.51 18.72 -7.08
CA GLY A 140 22.26 18.92 -7.82
C GLY A 140 21.23 19.64 -6.94
N PRO A 141 20.05 20.01 -7.47
CA PRO A 141 19.07 20.86 -6.76
C PRO A 141 18.48 20.26 -5.46
N LEU A 142 18.81 19.01 -5.14
CA LEU A 142 18.35 18.24 -3.97
C LEU A 142 19.49 18.03 -2.95
N GLU A 143 20.23 19.09 -2.59
CA GLU A 143 21.31 18.96 -1.60
C GLU A 143 20.79 18.71 -0.18
N SER A 144 19.60 19.21 0.16
CA SER A 144 19.08 19.08 1.52
C SER A 144 18.54 17.67 1.81
N ARG A 145 18.97 17.10 2.94
CA ARG A 145 18.50 15.80 3.43
C ARG A 145 16.99 15.79 3.69
N LEU A 146 16.46 16.92 4.16
CA LEU A 146 15.03 17.12 4.37
C LEU A 146 14.26 16.96 3.06
N LEU A 147 14.69 17.62 1.99
CA LEU A 147 13.98 17.54 0.71
C LEU A 147 14.04 16.12 0.13
N LYS A 148 15.18 15.43 0.26
CA LYS A 148 15.31 14.01 -0.12
C LYS A 148 14.33 13.10 0.65
N GLY A 149 14.17 13.35 1.95
CA GLY A 149 13.19 12.66 2.79
C GLY A 149 11.75 13.00 2.39
N LEU A 150 11.44 14.27 2.13
CA LEU A 150 10.12 14.71 1.71
C LEU A 150 9.66 14.05 0.40
N VAL A 151 10.58 13.89 -0.58
CA VAL A 151 10.28 13.18 -1.83
C VAL A 151 9.85 11.73 -1.56
N ALA A 152 10.46 11.05 -0.58
CA ALA A 152 10.03 9.71 -0.19
C ALA A 152 8.68 9.73 0.57
N VAL A 153 8.47 10.71 1.45
CA VAL A 153 7.25 10.82 2.26
C VAL A 153 6.00 11.08 1.43
N VAL A 154 6.10 11.77 0.29
CA VAL A 154 4.95 12.01 -0.61
C VAL A 154 4.24 10.71 -0.98
N TRP A 155 4.97 9.61 -1.20
CA TRP A 155 4.37 8.31 -1.52
C TRP A 155 3.62 7.70 -0.33
N LEU A 156 4.09 7.92 0.90
CA LEU A 156 3.39 7.51 2.11
C LEU A 156 2.13 8.36 2.38
N VAL A 157 2.15 9.64 2.00
CA VAL A 157 0.97 10.50 2.04
C VAL A 157 -0.09 9.99 1.07
N LEU A 158 0.31 9.62 -0.16
CA LEU A 158 -0.59 9.00 -1.13
C LEU A 158 -1.18 7.69 -0.61
N ALA A 159 -0.37 6.82 0.00
CA ALA A 159 -0.84 5.57 0.61
C ALA A 159 -1.85 5.84 1.75
N THR A 160 -1.56 6.84 2.58
CA THR A 160 -2.43 7.27 3.68
C THR A 160 -3.76 7.80 3.15
N TRP A 161 -3.75 8.59 2.08
CA TRP A 161 -4.98 9.07 1.44
C TRP A 161 -5.85 7.91 0.96
N ILE A 162 -5.26 6.92 0.27
CA ILE A 162 -5.96 5.69 -0.17
C ILE A 162 -6.58 4.98 1.04
N ALA A 163 -5.83 4.82 2.13
CA ALA A 163 -6.30 4.21 3.36
C ALA A 163 -7.47 4.98 4.01
N VAL A 164 -7.40 6.31 4.06
CA VAL A 164 -8.44 7.18 4.62
C VAL A 164 -9.75 7.09 3.83
N THR A 165 -9.71 6.88 2.50
CA THR A 165 -10.95 6.68 1.71
C THR A 165 -11.78 5.51 2.24
N ARG A 166 -11.15 4.48 2.83
CA ARG A 166 -11.89 3.34 3.43
C ARG A 166 -12.70 3.71 4.66
N LEU A 167 -12.28 4.74 5.40
CA LEU A 167 -12.99 5.25 6.57
C LEU A 167 -14.13 6.17 6.13
N GLN A 168 -13.90 7.02 5.14
CA GLN A 168 -14.90 7.98 4.64
C GLN A 168 -16.17 7.28 4.14
N ASP A 169 -16.03 6.15 3.45
CA ASP A 169 -17.17 5.37 2.94
C ASP A 169 -17.68 4.30 3.92
N ASN A 170 -17.28 4.35 5.21
CA ASN A 170 -17.68 3.39 6.25
C ASN A 170 -17.42 1.91 5.88
N LEU A 171 -16.41 1.66 5.05
CA LEU A 171 -16.08 0.31 4.59
C LEU A 171 -15.25 -0.48 5.61
N HIS A 172 -14.57 0.22 6.52
CA HIS A 172 -13.65 -0.36 7.50
C HIS A 172 -13.66 0.44 8.80
N HIS A 173 -13.35 -0.22 9.91
CA HIS A 173 -13.03 0.47 11.15
C HIS A 173 -11.60 1.02 11.09
N SER A 174 -11.30 2.06 11.88
CA SER A 174 -9.95 2.62 12.01
C SER A 174 -8.90 1.55 12.35
N THR A 175 -9.23 0.62 13.24
CA THR A 175 -8.36 -0.52 13.60
C THR A 175 -8.02 -1.43 12.41
N ASP A 176 -8.98 -1.62 11.50
CA ASP A 176 -8.79 -2.49 10.34
C ASP A 176 -7.82 -1.83 9.33
N VAL A 177 -7.93 -0.50 9.19
CA VAL A 177 -7.04 0.31 8.35
C VAL A 177 -5.63 0.37 8.94
N LEU A 178 -5.50 0.62 10.25
CA LEU A 178 -4.19 0.63 10.93
C LEU A 178 -3.48 -0.73 10.83
N ALA A 179 -4.20 -1.84 11.08
CA ALA A 179 -3.63 -3.18 10.95
C ALA A 179 -3.20 -3.48 9.50
N GLY A 180 -4.02 -3.10 8.52
CA GLY A 180 -3.66 -3.22 7.10
C GLY A 180 -2.41 -2.41 6.76
N GLY A 181 -2.35 -1.14 7.18
CA GLY A 181 -1.17 -0.29 6.97
C GLY A 181 0.09 -0.86 7.63
N PHE A 182 -0.01 -1.41 8.85
CA PHE A 182 1.12 -2.06 9.53
C PHE A 182 1.64 -3.28 8.75
N ILE A 183 0.75 -4.13 8.23
CA ILE A 183 1.13 -5.27 7.38
C ILE A 183 1.85 -4.77 6.12
N GLY A 184 1.30 -3.76 5.45
CA GLY A 184 1.87 -3.16 4.24
C GLY A 184 3.26 -2.58 4.46
N ILE A 185 3.44 -1.75 5.50
CA ILE A 185 4.74 -1.13 5.84
C ILE A 185 5.77 -2.20 6.21
N SER A 186 5.39 -3.18 7.05
CA SER A 186 6.30 -4.26 7.44
C SER A 186 6.75 -5.07 6.24
N SER A 187 5.82 -5.35 5.32
CA SER A 187 6.11 -6.06 4.09
C SER A 187 7.02 -5.27 3.14
N ALA A 188 6.76 -3.97 2.95
CA ALA A 188 7.64 -3.08 2.19
C ALA A 188 9.06 -3.06 2.76
N LEU A 189 9.18 -2.96 4.09
CA LEU A 189 10.46 -2.98 4.78
C LEU A 189 11.19 -4.32 4.57
N ILE A 190 10.52 -5.45 4.75
CA ILE A 190 11.11 -6.77 4.53
C ILE A 190 11.60 -6.90 3.08
N ALA A 191 10.77 -6.54 2.10
CA ALA A 191 11.14 -6.64 0.70
C ALA A 191 12.33 -5.73 0.34
N TYR A 192 12.35 -4.49 0.85
CA TYR A 192 13.47 -3.56 0.66
C TYR A 192 14.78 -4.03 1.31
N LEU A 193 14.71 -4.78 2.42
CA LEU A 193 15.90 -5.32 3.08
C LEU A 193 16.43 -6.59 2.42
N LEU A 194 15.58 -7.32 1.70
CA LEU A 194 15.94 -8.58 1.01
C LEU A 194 16.42 -8.38 -0.44
N TYR A 195 15.99 -7.31 -1.11
CA TYR A 195 16.24 -7.05 -2.53
C TYR A 195 16.85 -5.66 -2.76
#